data_AF-A0ABD4Z1S2-F1
#
_entry.id   AF-A0ABD4Z1S2-F1
#
_cell.length_a   1.000
_cell.length_b   1.000
_cell.length_c   1.000
_cell.angle_alpha   90.00
_cell.angle_beta   90.00
_cell.angle_gamma   90.00
#
_symmetry.space_group_name_H-M   'P 1'
#
loop_
_entity.id
_entity.type
_entity.pdbx_description
1 polymer ?
#
loop_
_entity_poly.entity_id
_entity_poly.type
_entity_poly.pdbx_seq_one_letter_code
_entity_poly.pdbx_strand_id
1 'polypeptide(L)'
;MTTINETHDPSLKSWVASANSDTSDFPVQNLPYGAFRRKGTKESFRPGVAIGDQILDLAALAGKQPFEGLAAEALAACATDSLNALMALGQSHWSALRLALSRALREGAALRATVEPLLVAQADAEYTTPARIGDYTDFYISVHHATAVGKQFRPDNPLLPNYKWVPIGYHGRASSIGVNQKFPRPVGQTRPANEGETPQFGPCARLDYELELGIFVGTGNAQGERIELADADSHVFGLCILNDWSARDIQAWEYQPLGPFLSKNFASTISPWIVTMEALEPFRTQWNRGAGEPQPMPYLSSDANRAKGAYDVQMQVLMTTEQSRAASTPPVQLSSSNFRDAYWNVAQLITHHTVNGCNLQPGDMLGTGTLSGPRPAEAGSLLELSNGGKAPIELPWGEQRTFLQDGDQIIIRAECVKAGYPRIGFGECSGVVLPARV
;
A
#
# COMPACT_ATOMS: atom_id res chain seq x y z
N MET A 1 -17.44 -1.35 -13.52
CA MET A 1 -16.20 -1.88 -14.12
C MET A 1 -15.40 -0.72 -14.68
N THR A 2 -14.15 -0.57 -14.26
CA THR A 2 -13.25 0.44 -14.80
C THR A 2 -12.94 0.12 -16.25
N THR A 3 -13.11 1.10 -17.14
CA THR A 3 -12.95 0.89 -18.59
C THR A 3 -11.74 1.67 -19.10
N ILE A 4 -10.94 1.01 -19.94
CA ILE A 4 -9.85 1.67 -20.66
C ILE A 4 -10.46 2.79 -21.52
N ASN A 5 -9.89 3.97 -21.37
CA ASN A 5 -10.24 5.20 -22.09
C ASN A 5 -8.95 5.90 -22.56
N GLU A 6 -9.07 7.09 -23.16
CA GLU A 6 -7.94 7.86 -23.69
C GLU A 6 -6.81 8.11 -22.68
N THR A 7 -7.08 8.11 -21.36
CA THR A 7 -6.04 8.35 -20.34
C THR A 7 -5.00 7.23 -20.25
N HIS A 8 -5.28 6.09 -20.88
CA HIS A 8 -4.41 4.91 -20.91
C HIS A 8 -3.61 4.79 -22.21
N ASP A 9 -3.72 5.76 -23.13
CA ASP A 9 -2.93 5.72 -24.35
C ASP A 9 -1.44 5.87 -24.00
N PRO A 10 -0.59 4.85 -24.30
CA PRO A 10 0.82 4.86 -23.95
C PRO A 10 1.61 5.93 -24.69
N SER A 11 1.06 6.50 -25.77
CA SER A 11 1.69 7.58 -26.53
C SER A 11 1.48 8.97 -25.91
N LEU A 12 0.54 9.13 -24.95
CA LEU A 12 0.33 10.42 -24.30
C LEU A 12 1.59 10.89 -23.58
N LYS A 13 1.93 12.16 -23.80
CA LYS A 13 3.01 12.90 -23.13
C LYS A 13 2.45 14.11 -22.41
N SER A 14 3.14 14.55 -21.36
CA SER A 14 2.81 15.75 -20.59
C SER A 14 3.63 16.96 -21.03
N TRP A 15 3.08 18.16 -20.91
CA TRP A 15 3.90 19.38 -20.98
C TRP A 15 4.78 19.57 -19.73
N VAL A 16 4.56 18.80 -18.65
CA VAL A 16 5.49 18.67 -17.52
C VAL A 16 6.61 17.70 -17.93
N ALA A 17 7.76 18.24 -18.33
CA ALA A 17 8.82 17.45 -18.98
C ALA A 17 9.32 16.25 -18.15
N SER A 18 9.41 16.39 -16.83
CA SER A 18 9.85 15.32 -15.91
C SER A 18 8.90 14.11 -15.88
N ALA A 19 7.64 14.28 -16.28
CA ALA A 19 6.67 13.17 -16.39
C ALA A 19 6.94 12.27 -17.60
N ASN A 20 7.72 12.73 -18.58
CA ASN A 20 7.98 11.99 -19.81
C ASN A 20 9.24 11.12 -19.75
N SER A 21 9.98 11.17 -18.64
CA SER A 21 11.17 10.32 -18.41
C SER A 21 10.77 8.85 -18.27
N ASP A 22 11.55 7.95 -18.87
CA ASP A 22 11.34 6.50 -18.77
C ASP A 22 11.50 5.97 -17.32
N THR A 23 12.18 6.74 -16.47
CA THR A 23 12.36 6.42 -15.04
C THR A 23 11.34 7.10 -14.13
N SER A 24 10.40 7.88 -14.68
CA SER A 24 9.40 8.58 -13.87
C SER A 24 8.42 7.58 -13.23
N ASP A 25 8.11 7.79 -11.95
CA ASP A 25 6.98 7.10 -11.30
C ASP A 25 5.64 7.64 -11.78
N PHE A 26 5.62 8.89 -12.22
CA PHE A 26 4.41 9.70 -12.34
C PHE A 26 4.22 10.25 -13.76
N PRO A 27 4.12 9.40 -14.79
CA PRO A 27 3.72 9.86 -16.12
C PRO A 27 2.25 10.29 -16.11
N VAL A 28 1.78 10.92 -17.21
CA VAL A 28 0.39 11.37 -17.34
C VAL A 28 -0.64 10.22 -17.34
N GLN A 29 -0.18 8.99 -17.54
CA GLN A 29 -0.97 7.76 -17.41
C GLN A 29 -1.13 7.32 -15.94
N ASN A 30 -0.34 7.84 -14.99
CA ASN A 30 -0.47 7.49 -13.58
C ASN A 30 -1.48 8.40 -12.88
N LEU A 31 -1.12 9.66 -12.65
CA LEU A 31 -1.90 10.67 -11.92
C LEU A 31 -2.43 10.16 -10.55
N PRO A 32 -1.56 9.71 -9.63
CA PRO A 32 -1.98 9.24 -8.33
C PRO A 32 -2.33 10.41 -7.41
N TYR A 33 -3.20 10.16 -6.43
CA TYR A 33 -3.70 11.17 -5.50
C TYR A 33 -2.97 11.08 -4.16
N GLY A 34 -2.71 12.22 -3.52
CA GLY A 34 -2.10 12.28 -2.19
C GLY A 34 -2.53 13.51 -1.42
N ALA A 35 -2.14 13.62 -0.16
CA ALA A 35 -2.35 14.82 0.65
C ALA A 35 -1.00 15.45 1.01
N PHE A 36 -0.82 16.72 0.68
CA PHE A 36 0.45 17.42 0.83
C PHE A 36 0.26 18.86 1.33
N ARG A 37 1.35 19.46 1.77
CA ARG A 37 1.51 20.92 1.91
C ARG A 37 2.94 21.30 1.57
N ARG A 38 3.20 22.61 1.41
CA ARG A 38 4.58 23.09 1.24
C ARG A 38 5.37 22.87 2.52
N LYS A 39 6.54 22.25 2.39
CA LYS A 39 7.43 21.88 3.49
C LYS A 39 7.81 23.09 4.33
N GLY A 40 7.69 22.95 5.65
CA GLY A 40 8.07 24.00 6.60
C GLY A 40 7.09 25.18 6.65
N THR A 41 5.92 25.06 6.02
CA THR A 41 4.85 26.05 6.12
C THR A 41 3.77 25.62 7.12
N LYS A 42 2.85 26.56 7.44
CA LYS A 42 1.65 26.29 8.25
C LYS A 42 0.39 26.11 7.38
N GLU A 43 0.57 25.89 6.08
CA GLU A 43 -0.56 25.59 5.20
C GLU A 43 -1.31 24.35 5.67
N SER A 44 -2.62 24.32 5.44
CA SER A 44 -3.38 23.08 5.59
C SER A 44 -2.89 22.06 4.58
N PHE A 45 -2.85 20.79 5.00
CA PHE A 45 -2.76 19.68 4.06
C PHE A 45 -3.97 19.72 3.13
N ARG A 46 -3.76 19.29 1.89
CA ARG A 46 -4.79 19.28 0.86
C ARG A 46 -4.50 18.24 -0.21
N PRO A 47 -5.53 17.75 -0.92
CA PRO A 47 -5.38 16.88 -2.08
C PRO A 47 -4.47 17.46 -3.17
N GLY A 48 -3.61 16.61 -3.70
CA GLY A 48 -2.78 16.87 -4.87
C GLY A 48 -2.66 15.65 -5.76
N VAL A 49 -2.23 15.86 -7.01
CA VAL A 49 -1.94 14.79 -7.97
C VAL A 49 -0.50 14.87 -8.43
N ALA A 50 0.24 13.76 -8.36
CA ALA A 50 1.61 13.71 -8.83
C ALA A 50 1.69 13.69 -10.37
N ILE A 51 2.63 14.45 -10.93
CA ILE A 51 2.97 14.49 -12.35
C ILE A 51 4.45 14.82 -12.51
N GLY A 52 5.25 13.87 -12.99
CA GLY A 52 6.71 13.99 -13.01
C GLY A 52 7.27 14.23 -11.61
N ASP A 53 8.11 15.26 -11.46
CA ASP A 53 8.63 15.73 -10.17
C ASP A 53 7.76 16.82 -9.50
N GLN A 54 6.54 17.03 -10.03
CA GLN A 54 5.60 18.04 -9.56
C GLN A 54 4.37 17.41 -8.90
N ILE A 55 3.65 18.25 -8.17
CA ILE A 55 2.33 18.01 -7.60
C ILE A 55 1.40 19.11 -8.12
N LEU A 56 0.29 18.73 -8.72
CA LEU A 56 -0.80 19.66 -9.02
C LEU A 56 -1.67 19.84 -7.77
N ASP A 57 -1.73 21.06 -7.27
CA ASP A 57 -2.57 21.47 -6.13
C ASP A 57 -4.05 21.48 -6.52
N LEU A 58 -4.81 20.45 -6.12
CA LEU A 58 -6.21 20.30 -6.53
C LEU A 58 -7.13 21.32 -5.87
N ALA A 59 -6.84 21.74 -4.64
CA ALA A 59 -7.62 22.78 -3.98
C ALA A 59 -7.42 24.14 -4.66
N ALA A 60 -6.19 24.47 -5.07
CA ALA A 60 -5.92 25.67 -5.84
C ALA A 60 -6.57 25.61 -7.24
N LEU A 61 -6.57 24.44 -7.88
CA LEU A 61 -7.24 24.21 -9.17
C LEU A 61 -8.77 24.34 -9.04
N ALA A 62 -9.36 23.82 -7.97
CA ALA A 62 -10.78 23.99 -7.67
C ALA A 62 -11.18 25.47 -7.61
N GLY A 63 -10.33 26.32 -7.03
CA GLY A 63 -10.51 27.77 -6.99
C GLY A 63 -10.47 28.47 -8.37
N LYS A 64 -9.98 27.78 -9.42
CA LYS A 64 -10.02 28.27 -10.81
C LYS A 64 -11.24 27.79 -11.60
N GLN A 65 -11.97 26.81 -11.07
CA GLN A 65 -13.16 26.21 -11.70
C GLN A 65 -12.99 25.89 -13.20
N PRO A 66 -11.92 25.19 -13.62
CA PRO A 66 -11.62 24.98 -15.03
C PRO A 66 -12.43 23.85 -15.70
N PHE A 67 -13.21 23.10 -14.92
CA PHE A 67 -13.94 21.90 -15.36
C PHE A 67 -15.45 22.09 -15.21
N GLU A 68 -16.21 21.23 -15.88
CA GLU A 68 -17.67 21.17 -15.86
C GLU A 68 -18.18 19.76 -15.49
N GLY A 69 -19.45 19.66 -15.11
CA GLY A 69 -20.11 18.38 -14.80
C GLY A 69 -19.45 17.60 -13.68
N LEU A 70 -19.41 16.27 -13.80
CA LEU A 70 -18.87 15.36 -12.78
C LEU A 70 -17.40 15.67 -12.41
N ALA A 71 -16.60 16.15 -13.37
CA ALA A 71 -15.21 16.53 -13.09
C ALA A 71 -15.12 17.80 -12.21
N ALA A 72 -16.06 18.75 -12.37
CA ALA A 72 -16.14 19.92 -11.52
C ALA A 72 -16.56 19.56 -10.09
N GLU A 73 -17.56 18.68 -9.95
CA GLU A 73 -18.03 18.17 -8.65
C GLU A 73 -16.91 17.42 -7.92
N ALA A 74 -16.19 16.55 -8.63
CA ALA A 74 -15.06 15.80 -8.10
C ALA A 74 -13.90 16.72 -7.68
N LEU A 75 -13.57 17.72 -8.50
CA LEU A 75 -12.54 18.70 -8.18
C LEU A 75 -12.95 19.55 -6.96
N ALA A 76 -14.22 19.93 -6.85
CA ALA A 76 -14.72 20.68 -5.70
C ALA A 76 -14.61 19.88 -4.39
N ALA A 77 -14.81 18.55 -4.43
CA ALA A 77 -14.60 17.67 -3.27
C ALA A 77 -13.13 17.60 -2.83
N CYS A 78 -12.19 18.01 -3.68
CA CYS A 78 -10.76 18.11 -3.36
C CYS A 78 -10.39 19.40 -2.62
N ALA A 79 -11.33 20.34 -2.42
CA ALA A 79 -11.11 21.56 -1.62
C ALA A 79 -11.25 21.31 -0.11
N THR A 80 -10.71 20.19 0.37
CA THR A 80 -10.74 19.75 1.77
C THR A 80 -9.32 19.37 2.23
N ASP A 81 -9.17 18.80 3.43
CA ASP A 81 -7.86 18.40 3.98
C ASP A 81 -7.45 16.96 3.68
N SER A 82 -8.31 16.21 2.98
CA SER A 82 -8.18 14.77 2.74
C SER A 82 -8.96 14.32 1.51
N LEU A 83 -8.73 13.09 1.04
CA LEU A 83 -9.43 12.54 -0.14
C LEU A 83 -10.80 11.94 0.18
N ASN A 84 -11.24 11.88 1.43
CA ASN A 84 -12.48 11.20 1.83
C ASN A 84 -13.72 11.72 1.06
N ALA A 85 -13.81 13.04 0.85
CA ALA A 85 -14.94 13.63 0.11
C ALA A 85 -14.93 13.21 -1.37
N LEU A 86 -13.76 13.14 -2.01
CA LEU A 86 -13.63 12.61 -3.37
C LEU A 86 -13.98 11.12 -3.40
N MET A 87 -13.45 10.34 -2.46
CA MET A 87 -13.73 8.90 -2.31
C MET A 87 -15.23 8.63 -2.14
N ALA A 88 -15.97 9.49 -1.45
CA ALA A 88 -17.41 9.32 -1.26
C ALA A 88 -18.25 9.48 -2.55
N LEU A 89 -17.73 10.14 -3.60
CA LEU A 89 -18.49 10.40 -4.84
C LEU A 89 -18.59 9.20 -5.78
N GLY A 90 -17.69 8.22 -5.67
CA GLY A 90 -17.72 7.00 -6.48
C GLY A 90 -17.04 7.10 -7.85
N GLN A 91 -16.98 5.94 -8.50
CA GLN A 91 -16.16 5.67 -9.69
C GLN A 91 -16.42 6.64 -10.86
N SER A 92 -17.66 7.07 -11.10
CA SER A 92 -18.00 8.00 -12.18
C SER A 92 -17.29 9.35 -12.02
N HIS A 93 -17.23 9.87 -10.80
CA HIS A 93 -16.59 11.15 -10.49
C HIS A 93 -15.07 11.04 -10.52
N TRP A 94 -14.51 9.95 -10.00
CA TRP A 94 -13.05 9.72 -10.04
C TRP A 94 -12.55 9.65 -11.49
N SER A 95 -13.25 8.91 -12.35
CA SER A 95 -12.89 8.76 -13.76
C SER A 95 -13.06 10.05 -14.53
N ALA A 96 -14.14 10.81 -14.28
CA ALA A 96 -14.34 12.13 -14.88
C ALA A 96 -13.21 13.11 -14.50
N LEU A 97 -12.82 13.14 -13.22
CA LEU A 97 -11.71 13.98 -12.75
C LEU A 97 -10.39 13.56 -13.39
N ARG A 98 -10.08 12.26 -13.39
CA ARG A 98 -8.86 11.72 -14.02
C ARG A 98 -8.77 12.12 -15.50
N LEU A 99 -9.87 11.98 -16.25
CA LEU A 99 -9.93 12.36 -17.65
C LEU A 99 -9.67 13.85 -17.84
N ALA A 100 -10.30 14.71 -17.03
CA ALA A 100 -10.10 16.16 -17.08
C ALA A 100 -8.66 16.56 -16.75
N LEU A 101 -8.06 15.97 -15.72
CA LEU A 101 -6.66 16.19 -15.33
C LEU A 101 -5.69 15.73 -16.42
N SER A 102 -5.91 14.54 -16.99
CA SER A 102 -5.10 14.02 -18.10
C SER A 102 -5.15 14.96 -19.31
N ARG A 103 -6.32 15.54 -19.64
CA ARG A 103 -6.46 16.55 -20.71
C ARG A 103 -5.78 17.87 -20.38
N ALA A 104 -5.80 18.28 -19.12
CA ALA A 104 -5.18 19.52 -18.66
C ALA A 104 -3.64 19.42 -18.59
N LEU A 105 -3.09 18.21 -18.36
CA LEU A 105 -1.67 17.95 -18.16
C LEU A 105 -0.95 17.40 -19.41
N ARG A 106 -1.66 16.96 -20.45
CA ARG A 106 -1.03 16.45 -21.68
C ARG A 106 -0.53 17.56 -22.59
N GLU A 107 0.47 17.27 -23.44
CA GLU A 107 0.98 18.21 -24.43
C GLU A 107 -0.13 18.86 -25.27
N GLY A 108 0.01 20.15 -25.57
CA GLY A 108 -1.00 20.93 -26.31
C GLY A 108 -2.24 21.33 -25.50
N ALA A 109 -2.30 21.04 -24.19
CA ALA A 109 -3.44 21.42 -23.34
C ALA A 109 -3.68 22.95 -23.32
N ALA A 110 -4.91 23.35 -23.66
CA ALA A 110 -5.33 24.76 -23.59
C ALA A 110 -5.30 25.34 -22.16
N LEU A 111 -5.44 24.48 -21.15
CA LEU A 111 -5.45 24.88 -19.74
C LEU A 111 -4.05 25.03 -19.13
N ARG A 112 -2.96 24.83 -19.89
CA ARG A 112 -1.59 24.91 -19.35
C ARG A 112 -1.35 26.21 -18.58
N ALA A 113 -1.70 27.37 -19.14
CA ALA A 113 -1.50 28.67 -18.49
C ALA A 113 -2.25 28.81 -17.14
N THR A 114 -3.37 28.08 -16.98
CA THR A 114 -4.13 28.05 -15.72
C THR A 114 -3.54 27.06 -14.71
N VAL A 115 -3.01 25.93 -15.19
CA VAL A 115 -2.56 24.80 -14.36
C VAL A 115 -1.10 24.93 -13.92
N GLU A 116 -0.20 25.37 -14.80
CA GLU A 116 1.24 25.47 -14.56
C GLU A 116 1.61 26.28 -13.30
N PRO A 117 0.96 27.42 -12.99
CA PRO A 117 1.23 28.17 -11.75
C PRO A 117 0.78 27.46 -10.46
N LEU A 118 0.04 26.36 -10.57
CA LEU A 118 -0.50 25.59 -9.44
C LEU A 118 0.34 24.35 -9.13
N LEU A 119 1.44 24.15 -9.87
CA LEU A 119 2.40 23.08 -9.60
C LEU A 119 3.28 23.43 -8.41
N VAL A 120 3.56 22.41 -7.59
CA VAL A 120 4.50 22.46 -6.48
C VAL A 120 5.51 21.33 -6.68
N ALA A 121 6.80 21.63 -6.57
CA ALA A 121 7.82 20.59 -6.65
C ALA A 121 7.67 19.58 -5.51
N GLN A 122 7.76 18.28 -5.81
CA GLN A 122 7.66 17.22 -4.80
C GLN A 122 8.75 17.34 -3.73
N ALA A 123 9.93 17.85 -4.10
CA ALA A 123 11.04 18.11 -3.17
C ALA A 123 10.71 19.18 -2.11
N ASP A 124 9.77 20.07 -2.42
CA ASP A 124 9.32 21.17 -1.55
C ASP A 124 8.01 20.83 -0.83
N ALA A 125 7.57 19.58 -0.88
CA ALA A 125 6.35 19.10 -0.23
C ALA A 125 6.66 18.28 1.02
N GLU A 126 5.73 18.30 1.97
CA GLU A 126 5.60 17.28 3.01
C GLU A 126 4.20 16.68 2.97
N TYR A 127 4.10 15.42 3.39
CA TYR A 127 2.91 14.60 3.20
C TYR A 127 2.27 14.22 4.53
N THR A 128 0.98 13.89 4.47
CA THR A 128 0.24 13.23 5.54
C THR A 128 -0.48 12.01 4.96
N THR A 129 -1.20 11.25 5.78
CA THR A 129 -2.10 10.20 5.27
C THR A 129 -3.08 10.81 4.26
N PRO A 130 -3.28 10.19 3.08
CA PRO A 130 -4.06 10.78 1.99
C PRO A 130 -5.57 10.88 2.30
N ALA A 131 -6.03 10.07 3.25
CA ALA A 131 -7.38 10.10 3.80
C ALA A 131 -7.34 10.08 5.33
N ARG A 132 -8.45 10.49 5.94
CA ARG A 132 -8.80 10.16 7.33
C ARG A 132 -9.26 8.70 7.33
N ILE A 133 -8.44 7.82 7.89
CA ILE A 133 -8.73 6.39 7.95
C ILE A 133 -9.67 6.14 9.13
N GLY A 134 -10.90 5.70 8.85
CA GLY A 134 -11.87 5.32 9.87
C GLY A 134 -11.46 4.02 10.52
N ASP A 135 -11.54 2.94 9.74
CA ASP A 135 -11.10 1.61 10.12
C ASP A 135 -9.92 1.13 9.27
N TYR A 136 -9.03 0.36 9.92
CA TYR A 136 -7.94 -0.37 9.27
C TYR A 136 -8.13 -1.85 9.54
N THR A 137 -8.14 -2.66 8.50
CA THR A 137 -8.15 -4.13 8.59
C THR A 137 -6.98 -4.69 7.82
N ASP A 138 -6.24 -5.59 8.43
CA ASP A 138 -5.09 -6.22 7.80
C ASP A 138 -5.41 -7.68 7.47
N PHE A 139 -5.22 -8.07 6.21
CA PHE A 139 -5.50 -9.42 5.73
C PHE A 139 -4.25 -10.30 5.80
N TYR A 140 -4.37 -11.54 5.34
CA TYR A 140 -3.29 -12.52 5.36
C TYR A 140 -3.22 -13.32 4.06
N ILE A 141 -3.04 -12.65 2.92
CA ILE A 141 -3.43 -13.22 1.61
C ILE A 141 -2.31 -13.92 0.82
N SER A 142 -1.04 -13.83 1.23
CA SER A 142 0.04 -14.59 0.57
C SER A 142 0.15 -16.00 1.15
N VAL A 143 -0.14 -17.00 0.31
CA VAL A 143 0.03 -18.41 0.69
C VAL A 143 1.49 -18.76 0.94
N HIS A 144 2.42 -18.08 0.27
CA HIS A 144 3.85 -18.26 0.45
C HIS A 144 4.28 -17.78 1.83
N HIS A 145 3.86 -16.58 2.21
CA HIS A 145 4.12 -16.04 3.55
C HIS A 145 3.48 -16.91 4.64
N ALA A 146 2.19 -17.27 4.48
CA ALA A 146 1.48 -18.14 5.40
C ALA A 146 2.17 -19.50 5.59
N THR A 147 2.71 -20.06 4.50
CA THR A 147 3.48 -21.31 4.55
C THR A 147 4.83 -21.11 5.24
N ALA A 148 5.55 -20.03 4.94
CA ALA A 148 6.88 -19.76 5.50
C ALA A 148 6.81 -19.50 7.01
N VAL A 149 5.89 -18.66 7.47
CA VAL A 149 5.63 -18.43 8.90
C VAL A 149 5.10 -19.69 9.56
N GLY A 150 4.12 -20.36 8.93
CA GLY A 150 3.56 -21.61 9.41
C GLY A 150 4.62 -22.68 9.69
N LYS A 151 5.62 -22.82 8.82
CA LYS A 151 6.72 -23.79 9.00
C LYS A 151 7.58 -23.53 10.23
N GLN A 152 7.66 -22.29 10.72
CA GLN A 152 8.41 -21.98 11.95
C GLN A 152 7.73 -22.51 13.21
N PHE A 153 6.40 -22.71 13.18
CA PHE A 153 5.60 -23.15 14.33
C PHE A 153 5.02 -24.55 14.16
N ARG A 154 4.69 -24.94 12.93
CA ARG A 154 4.00 -26.19 12.53
C ARG A 154 4.60 -26.70 11.21
N PRO A 155 5.82 -27.26 11.23
CA PRO A 155 6.53 -27.65 10.00
C PRO A 155 5.76 -28.66 9.13
N ASP A 156 5.02 -29.58 9.73
CA ASP A 156 4.29 -30.63 9.01
C ASP A 156 2.97 -30.14 8.41
N ASN A 157 2.32 -29.14 9.03
CA ASN A 157 1.05 -28.57 8.59
C ASN A 157 1.07 -27.04 8.76
N PRO A 158 1.80 -26.32 7.89
CA PRO A 158 2.06 -24.90 8.08
C PRO A 158 0.80 -24.04 7.92
N LEU A 159 -0.09 -24.42 6.99
CA LEU A 159 -1.35 -23.74 6.74
C LEU A 159 -2.47 -24.30 7.61
N LEU A 160 -3.26 -23.41 8.20
CA LEU A 160 -4.48 -23.81 8.89
C LEU A 160 -5.57 -24.22 7.89
N PRO A 161 -6.49 -25.15 8.25
CA PRO A 161 -7.48 -25.69 7.31
C PRO A 161 -8.37 -24.65 6.63
N ASN A 162 -8.64 -23.52 7.28
CA ASN A 162 -9.51 -22.46 6.78
C ASN A 162 -8.83 -21.53 5.74
N TYR A 163 -7.50 -21.50 5.68
CA TYR A 163 -6.75 -20.52 4.89
C TYR A 163 -7.14 -20.49 3.40
N LYS A 164 -7.38 -21.67 2.81
CA LYS A 164 -7.74 -21.77 1.39
C LYS A 164 -9.21 -21.46 1.08
N TRP A 165 -10.03 -21.28 2.12
CA TRP A 165 -11.47 -21.04 2.03
C TRP A 165 -11.88 -19.62 2.41
N VAL A 166 -11.08 -18.95 3.25
CA VAL A 166 -11.39 -17.64 3.83
C VAL A 166 -10.18 -16.72 3.64
N PRO A 167 -10.33 -15.51 3.06
CA PRO A 167 -9.32 -14.47 3.16
C PRO A 167 -9.32 -13.93 4.59
N ILE A 168 -8.55 -14.56 5.46
CA ILE A 168 -8.47 -14.22 6.88
C ILE A 168 -7.88 -12.82 7.03
N GLY A 169 -8.43 -12.04 7.95
CA GLY A 169 -7.88 -10.75 8.38
C GLY A 169 -8.28 -10.43 9.81
N TYR A 170 -7.72 -9.35 10.35
CA TYR A 170 -7.99 -8.83 11.69
C TYR A 170 -8.05 -7.29 11.64
N HIS A 171 -8.76 -6.70 12.60
CA HIS A 171 -8.80 -5.25 12.71
C HIS A 171 -7.46 -4.73 13.24
N GLY A 172 -6.81 -3.87 12.45
CA GLY A 172 -5.57 -3.19 12.81
C GLY A 172 -5.83 -1.89 13.57
N ARG A 173 -4.79 -1.06 13.70
CA ARG A 173 -4.89 0.24 14.40
C ARG A 173 -4.75 1.42 13.44
N ALA A 174 -5.85 2.12 13.17
CA ALA A 174 -5.84 3.29 12.29
C ALA A 174 -4.97 4.46 12.81
N SER A 175 -4.94 4.70 14.12
CA SER A 175 -4.31 5.90 14.71
C SER A 175 -2.78 5.96 14.58
N SER A 176 -2.12 4.84 14.31
CA SER A 176 -0.66 4.74 14.18
C SER A 176 -0.20 4.62 12.72
N ILE A 177 -1.13 4.75 11.78
CA ILE A 177 -0.80 4.84 10.36
C ILE A 177 -0.21 6.20 10.04
N GLY A 178 0.92 6.23 9.36
CA GLY A 178 1.56 7.48 8.94
C GLY A 178 2.37 7.35 7.66
N VAL A 179 2.98 8.46 7.25
CA VAL A 179 3.89 8.53 6.10
C VAL A 179 5.28 8.93 6.58
N ASN A 180 6.34 8.39 5.97
CA ASN A 180 7.74 8.73 6.29
C ASN A 180 8.08 8.68 7.79
N GLN A 181 7.57 7.67 8.50
CA GLN A 181 7.61 7.63 9.96
C GLN A 181 9.02 7.41 10.51
N LYS A 182 9.29 8.04 11.66
CA LYS A 182 10.42 7.70 12.54
C LYS A 182 9.82 7.37 13.90
N PHE A 183 9.99 6.14 14.37
CA PHE A 183 9.31 5.67 15.56
C PHE A 183 10.28 4.94 16.50
N PRO A 184 10.12 5.06 17.83
CA PRO A 184 10.91 4.29 18.76
C PRO A 184 10.56 2.80 18.64
N ARG A 185 11.57 1.95 18.73
CA ARG A 185 11.40 0.51 18.93
C ARG A 185 10.42 0.26 20.08
N PRO A 186 9.39 -0.59 19.89
CA PRO A 186 8.38 -0.80 20.91
C PRO A 186 8.98 -1.54 22.11
N VAL A 187 8.42 -1.24 23.29
CA VAL A 187 8.70 -1.90 24.56
C VAL A 187 7.46 -2.73 24.91
N GLY A 188 7.64 -3.97 25.32
CA GLY A 188 6.52 -4.84 25.64
C GLY A 188 6.92 -6.11 26.38
N GLN A 189 5.92 -6.96 26.63
CA GLN A 189 6.13 -8.25 27.25
C GLN A 189 6.56 -9.30 26.22
N THR A 190 7.46 -10.18 26.60
CA THR A 190 7.85 -11.34 25.80
C THR A 190 7.75 -12.63 26.61
N ARG A 191 7.59 -13.73 25.88
CA ARG A 191 7.42 -15.07 26.46
C ARG A 191 8.61 -15.41 27.37
N PRO A 192 8.37 -15.97 28.56
CA PRO A 192 9.47 -16.48 29.40
C PRO A 192 10.28 -17.56 28.68
N ALA A 193 11.52 -17.78 29.14
CA ALA A 193 12.40 -18.81 28.58
C ALA A 193 11.84 -20.21 28.86
N ASN A 194 11.29 -20.43 30.06
CA ASN A 194 10.65 -21.68 30.44
C ASN A 194 9.16 -21.48 30.75
N GLU A 195 8.37 -22.53 30.53
CA GLU A 195 6.95 -22.54 30.89
C GLU A 195 6.79 -22.44 32.42
N GLY A 196 5.89 -21.56 32.85
CA GLY A 196 5.62 -21.31 34.28
C GLY A 196 6.44 -20.17 34.91
N GLU A 197 7.40 -19.58 34.20
CA GLU A 197 8.15 -18.40 34.66
C GLU A 197 7.43 -17.07 34.33
N THR A 198 7.88 -15.98 34.95
CA THR A 198 7.37 -14.62 34.71
C THR A 198 7.79 -14.11 33.32
N PRO A 199 6.89 -13.48 32.54
CA PRO A 199 7.26 -12.87 31.26
C PRO A 199 8.30 -11.75 31.45
N GLN A 200 9.13 -11.55 30.44
CA GLN A 200 10.10 -10.45 30.44
C GLN A 200 9.43 -9.16 29.95
N PHE A 201 9.96 -8.00 30.34
CA PHE A 201 9.50 -6.69 29.87
C PHE A 201 10.71 -5.86 29.42
N GLY A 202 10.67 -5.34 28.20
CA GLY A 202 11.76 -4.54 27.65
C GLY A 202 11.61 -4.24 26.16
N PRO A 203 12.63 -3.62 25.55
CA PRO A 203 12.66 -3.37 24.11
C PRO A 203 12.50 -4.66 23.29
N CYS A 204 11.71 -4.59 22.22
CA CYS A 204 11.57 -5.66 21.24
C CYS A 204 12.93 -6.06 20.64
N ALA A 205 13.31 -7.33 20.74
CA ALA A 205 14.52 -7.89 20.15
C ALA A 205 14.32 -8.33 18.69
N ARG A 206 13.08 -8.62 18.28
CA ARG A 206 12.76 -9.16 16.94
C ARG A 206 11.83 -8.22 16.17
N LEU A 207 12.33 -7.01 15.88
CA LEU A 207 11.61 -6.00 15.09
C LEU A 207 11.74 -6.29 13.59
N ASP A 208 10.64 -6.19 12.88
CA ASP A 208 10.52 -6.61 11.49
C ASP A 208 9.68 -5.63 10.68
N TYR A 209 9.82 -5.71 9.36
CA TYR A 209 8.92 -5.07 8.39
C TYR A 209 7.99 -6.12 7.79
N GLU A 210 6.90 -5.67 7.19
CA GLU A 210 6.04 -6.49 6.34
C GLU A 210 5.79 -5.77 5.02
N LEU A 211 6.16 -6.41 3.91
CA LEU A 211 5.96 -5.89 2.55
C LEU A 211 4.50 -6.02 2.15
N GLU A 212 3.76 -4.91 2.05
CA GLU A 212 2.33 -4.93 1.76
C GLU A 212 1.87 -3.85 0.79
N LEU A 213 0.63 -3.99 0.33
CA LEU A 213 -0.14 -2.89 -0.27
C LEU A 213 -1.30 -2.52 0.65
N GLY A 214 -1.59 -1.22 0.74
CA GLY A 214 -2.81 -0.70 1.35
C GLY A 214 -3.86 -0.43 0.28
N ILE A 215 -5.09 -0.85 0.51
CA ILE A 215 -6.25 -0.69 -0.36
C ILE A 215 -7.16 0.36 0.27
N PHE A 216 -7.40 1.47 -0.42
CA PHE A 216 -8.33 2.50 0.05
C PHE A 216 -9.74 2.26 -0.48
N VAL A 217 -10.69 2.18 0.44
CA VAL A 217 -12.12 2.13 0.11
C VAL A 217 -12.57 3.50 -0.41
N GLY A 218 -13.21 3.48 -1.56
CA GLY A 218 -13.89 4.61 -2.17
C GLY A 218 -15.31 4.74 -1.61
N THR A 219 -16.32 4.31 -2.36
CA THR A 219 -17.69 4.25 -1.83
C THR A 219 -17.83 3.08 -0.86
N GLY A 220 -18.43 3.35 0.30
CA GLY A 220 -18.76 2.32 1.29
C GLY A 220 -20.00 1.51 0.95
N ASN A 221 -20.57 0.85 1.95
CA ASN A 221 -21.85 0.15 1.90
C ASN A 221 -22.67 0.43 3.17
N ALA A 222 -23.99 0.28 3.11
CA ALA A 222 -24.82 0.41 4.31
C ALA A 222 -24.63 -0.81 5.23
N GLN A 223 -24.81 -0.61 6.54
CA GLN A 223 -24.73 -1.70 7.50
C GLN A 223 -25.82 -2.75 7.19
N GLY A 224 -25.41 -4.02 7.12
CA GLY A 224 -26.27 -5.13 6.73
C GLY A 224 -26.33 -5.40 5.22
N GLU A 225 -25.82 -4.49 4.38
CA GLU A 225 -25.78 -4.66 2.92
C GLU A 225 -24.39 -5.10 2.49
N ARG A 226 -24.25 -6.30 1.95
CA ARG A 226 -22.95 -6.82 1.46
C ARG A 226 -22.60 -6.26 0.09
N ILE A 227 -21.30 -6.19 -0.21
CA ILE A 227 -20.79 -5.87 -1.54
C ILE A 227 -20.55 -7.18 -2.30
N GLU A 228 -21.31 -7.40 -3.37
CA GLU A 228 -21.13 -8.57 -4.24
C GLU A 228 -19.80 -8.51 -5.00
N LEU A 229 -19.24 -9.67 -5.35
CA LEU A 229 -17.94 -9.77 -6.03
C LEU A 229 -17.87 -8.98 -7.34
N ALA A 230 -18.98 -8.88 -8.06
CA ALA A 230 -19.06 -8.16 -9.33
C ALA A 230 -18.93 -6.63 -9.16
N ASP A 231 -19.29 -6.12 -7.99
CA ASP A 231 -19.33 -4.69 -7.69
C ASP A 231 -18.11 -4.22 -6.93
N ALA A 232 -17.38 -5.13 -6.27
CA ALA A 232 -16.24 -4.85 -5.40
C ALA A 232 -15.23 -3.85 -5.96
N ASP A 233 -14.85 -3.97 -7.24
CA ASP A 233 -13.89 -3.06 -7.88
C ASP A 233 -14.36 -1.60 -7.92
N SER A 234 -15.67 -1.33 -7.96
CA SER A 234 -16.21 0.04 -7.92
C SER A 234 -16.17 0.67 -6.54
N HIS A 235 -15.95 -0.12 -5.49
CA HIS A 235 -15.79 0.34 -4.11
C HIS A 235 -14.34 0.60 -3.72
N VAL A 236 -13.37 0.35 -4.61
CA VAL A 236 -11.94 0.56 -4.34
C VAL A 236 -11.45 1.78 -5.10
N PHE A 237 -10.97 2.78 -4.35
CA PHE A 237 -10.42 4.00 -4.93
C PHE A 237 -9.05 3.74 -5.57
N GLY A 238 -8.16 3.08 -4.84
CA GLY A 238 -6.82 2.78 -5.31
C GLY A 238 -5.94 2.10 -4.26
N LEU A 239 -4.69 1.91 -4.65
CA LEU A 239 -3.67 1.20 -3.88
C LEU A 239 -2.52 2.13 -3.49
N CYS A 240 -1.93 1.89 -2.32
CA CYS A 240 -0.67 2.47 -1.87
C CYS A 240 0.27 1.36 -1.37
N ILE A 241 1.53 1.66 -1.14
CA ILE A 241 2.45 0.75 -0.45
C ILE A 241 2.17 0.82 1.04
N LEU A 242 2.24 -0.32 1.73
CA LEU A 242 2.12 -0.43 3.19
C LEU A 242 3.32 -1.20 3.76
N ASN A 243 3.82 -0.73 4.90
CA ASN A 243 4.73 -1.46 5.76
C ASN A 243 4.07 -1.63 7.14
N ASP A 244 3.68 -2.86 7.46
CA ASP A 244 3.10 -3.19 8.76
C ASP A 244 4.17 -3.66 9.76
N TRP A 245 4.79 -2.68 10.44
CA TRP A 245 5.91 -2.94 11.35
C TRP A 245 5.51 -3.91 12.45
N SER A 246 6.39 -4.87 12.72
CA SER A 246 6.03 -6.03 13.53
C SER A 246 7.07 -6.34 14.60
N ALA A 247 6.64 -6.41 15.86
CA ALA A 247 7.47 -6.87 16.97
C ALA A 247 7.21 -8.36 17.25
N ARG A 248 7.97 -9.25 16.61
CA ARG A 248 7.67 -10.69 16.49
C ARG A 248 7.72 -11.45 17.82
N ASP A 249 8.59 -11.04 18.73
CA ASP A 249 8.73 -11.60 20.06
C ASP A 249 7.58 -11.21 21.00
N ILE A 250 7.12 -9.95 20.93
CA ILE A 250 5.90 -9.48 21.59
C ILE A 250 4.69 -10.23 21.01
N GLN A 251 4.62 -10.33 19.68
CA GLN A 251 3.53 -10.99 18.96
C GLN A 251 3.37 -12.44 19.41
N ALA A 252 4.48 -13.20 19.46
CA ALA A 252 4.47 -14.60 19.83
C ALA A 252 3.95 -14.86 21.26
N TRP A 253 4.04 -13.86 22.14
CA TRP A 253 3.52 -13.93 23.51
C TRP A 253 2.03 -13.53 23.60
N GLU A 254 1.63 -12.46 22.91
CA GLU A 254 0.30 -11.86 23.10
C GLU A 254 -0.81 -12.45 22.21
N TYR A 255 -0.47 -13.02 21.04
CA TYR A 255 -1.47 -13.18 19.98
C TYR A 255 -2.54 -14.24 20.24
N GLN A 256 -2.32 -15.17 21.17
CA GLN A 256 -3.32 -16.20 21.45
C GLN A 256 -4.23 -15.79 22.61
N PRO A 257 -5.56 -15.93 22.47
CA PRO A 257 -6.32 -16.39 21.30
C PRO A 257 -6.83 -15.28 20.38
N LEU A 258 -6.54 -14.00 20.68
CA LEU A 258 -7.27 -12.84 20.14
C LEU A 258 -6.66 -12.21 18.86
N GLY A 259 -5.51 -12.70 18.41
CA GLY A 259 -4.75 -12.13 17.31
C GLY A 259 -3.73 -11.07 17.74
N PRO A 260 -2.96 -10.53 16.77
CA PRO A 260 -1.94 -9.51 17.02
C PRO A 260 -2.53 -8.23 17.61
N PHE A 261 -1.80 -7.57 18.51
CA PHE A 261 -2.25 -6.30 19.12
C PHE A 261 -1.10 -5.29 19.29
N LEU A 262 -0.38 -5.30 20.42
CA LEU A 262 0.71 -4.34 20.69
C LEU A 262 1.91 -4.56 19.78
N SER A 263 2.06 -5.77 19.26
CA SER A 263 3.09 -6.15 18.29
C SER A 263 2.91 -5.58 16.90
N LYS A 264 1.79 -4.88 16.64
CA LYS A 264 1.46 -4.24 15.35
C LYS A 264 1.06 -2.77 15.51
N ASN A 265 0.36 -2.42 16.60
CA ASN A 265 -0.27 -1.11 16.72
C ASN A 265 0.68 0.09 16.94
N PHE A 266 2.00 -0.13 17.04
CA PHE A 266 2.96 0.91 17.37
C PHE A 266 3.33 1.78 16.15
N ALA A 267 3.30 1.23 14.94
CA ALA A 267 3.51 1.97 13.68
C ALA A 267 3.07 1.11 12.49
N SER A 268 2.36 1.72 11.54
CA SER A 268 2.21 1.18 10.17
C SER A 268 2.45 2.32 9.20
N THR A 269 3.34 2.15 8.22
CA THR A 269 3.73 3.23 7.31
C THR A 269 3.13 3.00 5.93
N ILE A 270 2.61 4.05 5.29
CA ILE A 270 2.15 3.99 3.89
C ILE A 270 2.94 4.92 2.98
N SER A 271 2.95 4.64 1.67
CA SER A 271 3.38 5.62 0.67
C SER A 271 2.35 6.77 0.58
N PRO A 272 2.79 8.00 0.26
CA PRO A 272 1.89 9.16 0.26
C PRO A 272 0.91 9.18 -0.92
N TRP A 273 1.19 8.40 -1.97
CA TRP A 273 0.43 8.39 -3.22
C TRP A 273 -0.46 7.14 -3.30
N ILE A 274 -1.75 7.39 -3.59
CA ILE A 274 -2.73 6.37 -3.96
C ILE A 274 -2.80 6.29 -5.49
N VAL A 275 -2.33 5.18 -6.05
CA VAL A 275 -2.49 4.87 -7.47
C VAL A 275 -3.89 4.30 -7.68
N THR A 276 -4.72 4.99 -8.46
CA THR A 276 -6.12 4.59 -8.68
C THR A 276 -6.24 3.23 -9.34
N MET A 277 -7.31 2.50 -9.05
CA MET A 277 -7.60 1.23 -9.75
C MET A 277 -7.70 1.41 -11.27
N GLU A 278 -8.15 2.59 -11.72
CA GLU A 278 -8.19 2.96 -13.14
C GLU A 278 -6.80 3.01 -13.78
N ALA A 279 -5.84 3.68 -13.15
CA ALA A 279 -4.45 3.71 -13.64
C ALA A 279 -3.82 2.30 -13.75
N LEU A 280 -4.28 1.35 -12.95
CA LEU A 280 -3.77 -0.02 -12.89
C LEU A 280 -4.45 -0.98 -13.89
N GLU A 281 -5.54 -0.58 -14.55
CA GLU A 281 -6.29 -1.42 -15.48
C GLU A 281 -5.41 -2.08 -16.58
N PRO A 282 -4.42 -1.40 -17.20
CA PRO A 282 -3.55 -2.00 -18.21
C PRO A 282 -2.65 -3.14 -17.71
N PHE A 283 -2.50 -3.25 -16.38
CA PHE A 283 -1.64 -4.21 -15.68
C PHE A 283 -2.42 -5.31 -14.97
N ARG A 284 -3.74 -5.38 -15.18
CA ARG A 284 -4.53 -6.55 -14.78
C ARG A 284 -4.04 -7.80 -15.49
N THR A 285 -4.02 -8.89 -14.74
CA THR A 285 -3.67 -10.22 -15.23
C THR A 285 -4.62 -11.25 -14.67
N GLN A 286 -4.49 -12.48 -15.17
CA GLN A 286 -5.26 -13.61 -14.73
C GLN A 286 -4.91 -13.96 -13.28
N TRP A 287 -5.92 -14.09 -12.43
CA TRP A 287 -5.78 -14.65 -11.10
C TRP A 287 -5.98 -16.15 -11.16
N ASN A 288 -5.00 -16.91 -10.68
CA ASN A 288 -4.98 -18.37 -10.75
C ASN A 288 -4.65 -19.00 -9.40
N ARG A 289 -5.14 -20.23 -9.20
CA ARG A 289 -4.73 -21.11 -8.11
C ARG A 289 -3.94 -22.29 -8.65
N GLY A 290 -3.18 -22.96 -7.78
CA GLY A 290 -2.43 -24.15 -8.16
C GLY A 290 -3.34 -25.25 -8.70
N ALA A 291 -2.82 -26.08 -9.60
CA ALA A 291 -3.56 -27.24 -10.10
C ALA A 291 -3.95 -28.16 -8.93
N GLY A 292 -5.23 -28.53 -8.84
CA GLY A 292 -5.76 -29.38 -7.76
C GLY A 292 -6.10 -28.65 -6.46
N GLU A 293 -5.95 -27.32 -6.40
CA GLU A 293 -6.38 -26.56 -5.24
C GLU A 293 -7.89 -26.32 -5.21
N PRO A 294 -8.51 -26.24 -4.01
CA PRO A 294 -9.93 -25.95 -3.88
C PRO A 294 -10.24 -24.58 -4.46
N GLN A 295 -11.33 -24.52 -5.22
CA GLN A 295 -11.88 -23.26 -5.71
C GLN A 295 -12.63 -22.56 -4.58
N PRO A 296 -12.59 -21.21 -4.51
CA PRO A 296 -13.38 -20.48 -3.53
C PRO A 296 -14.88 -20.77 -3.66
N MET A 297 -15.60 -20.55 -2.57
CA MET A 297 -17.07 -20.59 -2.57
C MET A 297 -17.66 -19.62 -3.60
N PRO A 298 -18.89 -19.85 -4.10
CA PRO A 298 -19.46 -19.05 -5.20
C PRO A 298 -19.44 -17.53 -4.99
N TYR A 299 -19.61 -17.05 -3.76
CA TYR A 299 -19.59 -15.60 -3.46
C TYR A 299 -18.19 -14.95 -3.64
N LEU A 300 -17.12 -15.75 -3.71
CA LEU A 300 -15.73 -15.30 -3.92
C LEU A 300 -15.18 -15.72 -5.29
N SER A 301 -16.02 -16.21 -6.20
CA SER A 301 -15.57 -16.81 -7.46
C SER A 301 -16.48 -16.44 -8.63
N SER A 302 -15.88 -15.93 -9.70
CA SER A 302 -16.55 -15.73 -11.00
C SER A 302 -15.51 -15.86 -12.12
N ASP A 303 -15.95 -16.13 -13.35
CA ASP A 303 -15.06 -16.18 -14.52
C ASP A 303 -14.37 -14.83 -14.76
N ALA A 304 -15.10 -13.73 -14.60
CA ALA A 304 -14.56 -12.38 -14.72
C ALA A 304 -13.45 -12.11 -13.68
N ASN A 305 -13.69 -12.50 -12.42
CA ASN A 305 -12.70 -12.34 -11.36
C ASN A 305 -11.45 -13.21 -11.60
N ARG A 306 -11.60 -14.43 -12.14
CA ARG A 306 -10.44 -15.26 -12.53
C ARG A 306 -9.67 -14.64 -13.68
N ALA A 307 -10.35 -14.14 -14.71
CA ALA A 307 -9.70 -13.61 -15.89
C ALA A 307 -8.89 -12.32 -15.63
N LYS A 308 -9.27 -11.51 -14.63
CA LYS A 308 -8.73 -10.15 -14.43
C LYS A 308 -8.54 -9.72 -12.96
N GLY A 309 -8.53 -10.68 -12.03
CA GLY A 309 -8.52 -10.37 -10.59
C GLY A 309 -7.16 -9.98 -10.03
N ALA A 310 -6.05 -10.28 -10.72
CA ALA A 310 -4.70 -10.00 -10.25
C ALA A 310 -4.14 -8.73 -10.92
N TYR A 311 -3.16 -8.10 -10.28
CA TYR A 311 -2.43 -6.95 -10.81
C TYR A 311 -0.93 -7.24 -10.80
N ASP A 312 -0.27 -6.98 -11.93
CA ASP A 312 1.18 -7.08 -12.04
C ASP A 312 1.85 -5.83 -11.44
N VAL A 313 1.98 -5.84 -10.12
CA VAL A 313 2.67 -4.80 -9.34
C VAL A 313 3.94 -5.41 -8.77
N GLN A 314 5.07 -5.04 -9.37
CA GLN A 314 6.40 -5.43 -8.90
C GLN A 314 6.74 -4.62 -7.66
N MET A 315 7.32 -5.28 -6.65
CA MET A 315 7.62 -4.66 -5.37
C MET A 315 9.03 -4.99 -4.95
N GLN A 316 9.70 -4.05 -4.27
CA GLN A 316 11.05 -4.23 -3.76
C GLN A 316 11.18 -3.66 -2.36
N VAL A 317 11.97 -4.34 -1.53
CA VAL A 317 12.38 -3.84 -0.21
C VAL A 317 13.85 -3.50 -0.25
N LEU A 318 14.15 -2.25 0.11
CA LEU A 318 15.50 -1.73 0.25
C LEU A 318 15.78 -1.39 1.71
N MET A 319 17.06 -1.42 2.08
CA MET A 319 17.54 -1.04 3.40
C MET A 319 18.74 -0.08 3.32
N THR A 320 18.80 0.86 4.26
CA THR A 320 20.03 1.56 4.62
C THR A 320 20.27 1.49 6.12
N THR A 321 21.53 1.56 6.52
CA THR A 321 21.95 1.65 7.92
C THR A 321 22.58 3.01 8.18
N GLU A 322 22.84 3.35 9.45
CA GLU A 322 23.59 4.56 9.76
C GLU A 322 24.98 4.56 9.10
N GLN A 323 25.66 3.41 9.09
CA GLN A 323 26.95 3.24 8.43
C GLN A 323 26.84 3.47 6.92
N SER A 324 25.87 2.84 6.25
CA SER A 324 25.74 2.98 4.80
C SER A 324 25.42 4.42 4.40
N ARG A 325 24.57 5.12 5.16
CA ARG A 325 24.25 6.53 4.93
C ARG A 325 25.45 7.45 5.21
N ALA A 326 26.21 7.22 6.27
CA ALA A 326 27.42 7.98 6.57
C ALA A 326 28.49 7.84 5.47
N ALA A 327 28.57 6.65 4.85
CA ALA A 327 29.45 6.36 3.72
C ALA A 327 28.85 6.74 2.34
N SER A 328 27.66 7.36 2.29
CA SER A 328 26.92 7.64 1.05
C SER A 328 26.74 6.42 0.13
N THR A 329 26.66 5.23 0.71
CA THR A 329 26.41 3.98 0.00
C THR A 329 24.93 3.89 -0.34
N PRO A 330 24.56 3.53 -1.59
CA PRO A 330 23.16 3.40 -1.98
C PRO A 330 22.46 2.30 -1.17
N PRO A 331 21.12 2.37 -1.03
CA PRO A 331 20.35 1.30 -0.39
C PRO A 331 20.61 -0.06 -1.02
N VAL A 332 20.70 -1.11 -0.19
CA VAL A 332 20.76 -2.50 -0.65
C VAL A 332 19.34 -3.04 -0.81
N GLN A 333 19.11 -3.83 -1.86
CA GLN A 333 17.87 -4.60 -2.00
C GLN A 333 17.92 -5.86 -1.13
N LEU A 334 16.94 -6.01 -0.24
CA LEU A 334 16.78 -7.21 0.59
C LEU A 334 15.98 -8.29 -0.15
N SER A 335 14.90 -7.88 -0.83
CA SER A 335 14.01 -8.77 -1.56
C SER A 335 13.24 -8.05 -2.66
N SER A 336 12.67 -8.82 -3.57
CA SER A 336 11.74 -8.36 -4.60
C SER A 336 10.60 -9.34 -4.75
N SER A 337 9.35 -8.88 -4.75
CA SER A 337 8.15 -9.70 -4.84
C SER A 337 7.18 -9.14 -5.89
N ASN A 338 6.00 -9.74 -6.04
CA ASN A 338 4.95 -9.23 -6.92
C ASN A 338 3.57 -9.48 -6.32
N PHE A 339 2.69 -8.47 -6.40
CA PHE A 339 1.32 -8.60 -5.91
C PHE A 339 0.50 -9.67 -6.65
N ARG A 340 0.83 -9.98 -7.90
CA ARG A 340 0.13 -11.02 -8.69
C ARG A 340 0.24 -12.43 -8.09
N ASP A 341 1.20 -12.66 -7.20
CA ASP A 341 1.41 -13.94 -6.50
C ASP A 341 0.49 -14.10 -5.27
N ALA A 342 -0.33 -13.08 -4.95
CA ALA A 342 -1.31 -13.13 -3.88
C ALA A 342 -2.37 -14.23 -4.10
N TYR A 343 -2.71 -14.96 -3.04
CA TYR A 343 -3.66 -16.07 -3.10
C TYR A 343 -5.12 -15.62 -3.15
N TRP A 344 -5.41 -14.48 -2.52
CA TRP A 344 -6.69 -13.79 -2.57
C TRP A 344 -6.50 -12.43 -3.22
N ASN A 345 -7.51 -11.94 -3.92
CA ASN A 345 -7.44 -10.68 -4.66
C ASN A 345 -8.35 -9.59 -4.09
N VAL A 346 -8.12 -8.34 -4.50
CA VAL A 346 -8.80 -7.15 -3.97
C VAL A 346 -10.32 -7.31 -3.93
N ALA A 347 -10.93 -7.81 -5.01
CA ALA A 347 -12.38 -8.00 -5.07
C ALA A 347 -12.87 -9.00 -4.01
N GLN A 348 -12.16 -10.11 -3.82
CA GLN A 348 -12.46 -11.11 -2.79
C GLN A 348 -12.34 -10.54 -1.37
N LEU A 349 -11.39 -9.62 -1.13
CA LEU A 349 -11.17 -9.00 0.17
C LEU A 349 -12.38 -8.12 0.54
N ILE A 350 -12.79 -7.23 -0.37
CA ILE A 350 -13.96 -6.36 -0.17
C ILE A 350 -15.24 -7.18 0.04
N THR A 351 -15.46 -8.18 -0.81
CA THR A 351 -16.66 -9.03 -0.71
C THR A 351 -16.68 -9.85 0.57
N HIS A 352 -15.55 -10.44 0.97
CA HIS A 352 -15.50 -11.20 2.21
C HIS A 352 -15.71 -10.31 3.44
N HIS A 353 -15.08 -9.14 3.47
CA HIS A 353 -15.16 -8.23 4.61
C HIS A 353 -16.61 -7.78 4.90
N THR A 354 -17.42 -7.63 3.85
CA THR A 354 -18.81 -7.16 3.97
C THR A 354 -19.85 -8.27 3.99
N VAL A 355 -19.46 -9.55 3.82
CA VAL A 355 -20.42 -10.66 3.64
C VAL A 355 -21.35 -10.86 4.85
N ASN A 356 -20.92 -10.45 6.04
CA ASN A 356 -21.70 -10.52 7.27
C ASN A 356 -22.51 -9.24 7.56
N GLY A 357 -22.47 -8.25 6.66
CA GLY A 357 -23.12 -6.94 6.84
C GLY A 357 -22.25 -5.85 7.45
N CYS A 358 -20.93 -6.06 7.62
CA CYS A 358 -20.01 -4.97 7.98
C CYS A 358 -20.05 -3.85 6.93
N ASN A 359 -20.14 -2.60 7.38
CA ASN A 359 -20.17 -1.40 6.56
C ASN A 359 -18.77 -0.80 6.41
N LEU A 360 -18.20 -0.86 5.21
CA LEU A 360 -17.02 -0.08 4.85
C LEU A 360 -17.41 1.39 4.64
N GLN A 361 -16.47 2.30 4.89
CA GLN A 361 -16.63 3.74 4.74
C GLN A 361 -15.57 4.34 3.80
N PRO A 362 -15.86 5.49 3.15
CA PRO A 362 -14.86 6.20 2.37
C PRO A 362 -13.62 6.59 3.18
N GLY A 363 -12.47 6.08 2.74
CA GLY A 363 -11.19 6.27 3.40
C GLY A 363 -10.77 5.15 4.35
N ASP A 364 -11.61 4.13 4.59
CA ASP A 364 -11.15 2.91 5.25
C ASP A 364 -10.01 2.28 4.46
N MET A 365 -9.10 1.64 5.19
CA MET A 365 -7.90 1.03 4.61
C MET A 365 -7.88 -0.48 4.88
N LEU A 366 -7.59 -1.27 3.86
CA LEU A 366 -7.36 -2.71 4.00
C LEU A 366 -5.89 -3.01 3.65
N GLY A 367 -5.14 -3.63 4.55
CA GLY A 367 -3.81 -4.18 4.29
C GLY A 367 -3.93 -5.54 3.60
N THR A 368 -3.00 -5.85 2.69
CA THR A 368 -3.00 -7.16 2.01
C THR A 368 -2.56 -8.30 2.94
N GLY A 369 -1.86 -7.99 4.03
CA GLY A 369 -0.93 -8.93 4.64
C GLY A 369 0.34 -9.05 3.80
N THR A 370 1.40 -9.53 4.43
CA THR A 370 2.74 -9.66 3.83
C THR A 370 2.70 -10.39 2.47
N LEU A 371 3.25 -9.76 1.44
CA LEU A 371 3.28 -10.25 0.06
C LEU A 371 4.61 -10.94 -0.28
N SER A 372 4.70 -12.23 0.08
CA SER A 372 5.81 -13.10 -0.34
C SER A 372 5.51 -13.85 -1.63
N GLY A 373 6.54 -14.05 -2.45
CA GLY A 373 6.52 -14.88 -3.66
C GLY A 373 7.04 -16.32 -3.43
N PRO A 374 7.07 -17.15 -4.49
CA PRO A 374 7.43 -18.57 -4.40
C PRO A 374 8.91 -18.84 -4.07
N ARG A 375 9.83 -17.90 -4.36
CA ARG A 375 11.27 -18.07 -4.14
C ARG A 375 11.72 -17.36 -2.85
N PRO A 376 12.78 -17.84 -2.16
CA PRO A 376 13.28 -17.21 -0.93
C PRO A 376 13.64 -15.73 -1.07
N ALA A 377 14.17 -15.30 -2.23
CA ALA A 377 14.49 -13.90 -2.50
C ALA A 377 13.25 -13.00 -2.70
N GLU A 378 12.06 -13.58 -2.70
CA GLU A 378 10.76 -12.92 -2.83
C GLU A 378 10.01 -12.84 -1.50
N ALA A 379 10.69 -13.12 -0.39
CA ALA A 379 10.13 -13.00 0.95
C ALA A 379 9.81 -11.54 1.32
N GLY A 380 8.65 -11.34 1.96
CA GLY A 380 8.14 -10.04 2.36
C GLY A 380 8.49 -9.60 3.78
N SER A 381 9.35 -10.34 4.50
CA SER A 381 9.76 -10.00 5.88
C SER A 381 11.16 -10.51 6.21
N LEU A 382 11.83 -9.91 7.22
CA LEU A 382 13.08 -10.46 7.74
C LEU A 382 12.86 -11.78 8.47
N LEU A 383 11.70 -11.99 9.08
CA LEU A 383 11.35 -13.29 9.67
C LEU A 383 11.52 -14.43 8.65
N GLU A 384 11.10 -14.21 7.42
CA GLU A 384 11.23 -15.17 6.32
C GLU A 384 12.66 -15.21 5.76
N LEU A 385 13.24 -14.05 5.43
CA LEU A 385 14.59 -13.95 4.84
C LEU A 385 15.67 -14.55 5.74
N SER A 386 15.53 -14.37 7.06
CA SER A 386 16.49 -14.87 8.05
C SER A 386 16.16 -16.26 8.60
N ASN A 387 15.13 -16.93 8.06
CA ASN A 387 14.63 -18.22 8.56
C ASN A 387 14.39 -18.22 10.09
N GLY A 388 13.60 -17.27 10.57
CA GLY A 388 13.32 -17.13 12.00
C GLY A 388 14.50 -16.58 12.81
N GLY A 389 15.46 -15.92 12.17
CA GLY A 389 16.71 -15.44 12.77
C GLY A 389 17.84 -16.47 12.83
N LYS A 390 17.68 -17.64 12.19
CA LYS A 390 18.69 -18.71 12.14
C LYS A 390 19.76 -18.48 11.08
N ALA A 391 19.46 -17.69 10.06
CA ALA A 391 20.38 -17.36 8.97
C ALA A 391 20.53 -15.84 8.87
N PRO A 392 21.71 -15.26 9.17
CA PRO A 392 21.92 -13.83 8.99
C PRO A 392 21.97 -13.45 7.50
N ILE A 393 21.47 -12.26 7.19
CA ILE A 393 21.58 -11.61 5.89
C ILE A 393 22.85 -10.75 5.90
N GLU A 394 23.75 -10.97 4.95
CA GLU A 394 24.94 -10.15 4.77
C GLU A 394 24.62 -8.89 3.95
N LEU A 395 25.01 -7.73 4.48
CA LEU A 395 24.87 -6.45 3.80
C LEU A 395 26.18 -6.11 3.08
N PRO A 396 26.14 -5.42 1.92
CA PRO A 396 27.30 -5.25 1.05
C PRO A 396 28.43 -4.39 1.64
N TRP A 397 28.18 -3.75 2.79
CA TRP A 397 29.16 -2.97 3.55
C TRP A 397 29.67 -3.69 4.82
N GLY A 398 29.41 -5.00 4.95
CA GLY A 398 30.00 -5.86 5.98
C GLY A 398 29.18 -6.01 7.27
N GLU A 399 28.04 -5.33 7.38
CA GLU A 399 27.08 -5.55 8.47
C GLU A 399 26.22 -6.79 8.20
N GLN A 400 25.61 -7.35 9.24
CA GLN A 400 24.63 -8.44 9.13
C GLN A 400 23.31 -8.08 9.83
N ARG A 401 22.21 -8.68 9.36
CA ARG A 401 20.88 -8.55 9.97
C ARG A 401 20.15 -9.89 10.04
N THR A 402 19.47 -10.13 11.16
CA THR A 402 18.43 -11.16 11.29
C THR A 402 17.07 -10.49 11.53
N PHE A 403 17.06 -9.43 12.32
CA PHE A 403 15.96 -8.50 12.54
C PHE A 403 16.51 -7.07 12.50
N LEU A 404 15.61 -6.08 12.47
CA LEU A 404 15.97 -4.67 12.39
C LEU A 404 16.68 -4.21 13.66
N GLN A 405 17.73 -3.41 13.48
CA GLN A 405 18.46 -2.70 14.52
C GLN A 405 18.05 -1.23 14.58
N ASP A 406 18.41 -0.53 15.65
CA ASP A 406 18.16 0.90 15.77
C ASP A 406 18.98 1.65 14.72
N GLY A 407 18.38 2.68 14.10
CA GLY A 407 18.98 3.42 13.00
C GLY A 407 18.79 2.80 11.61
N ASP A 408 18.28 1.56 11.51
CA ASP A 408 17.92 0.96 10.24
C ASP A 408 16.75 1.73 9.60
N GLN A 409 16.83 1.91 8.27
CA GLN A 409 15.76 2.48 7.47
C GLN A 409 15.31 1.45 6.44
N ILE A 410 14.01 1.20 6.38
CA ILE A 410 13.37 0.39 5.33
C ILE A 410 12.71 1.32 4.33
N ILE A 411 12.90 1.02 3.04
CA ILE A 411 12.31 1.74 1.91
C ILE A 411 11.67 0.70 1.01
N ILE A 412 10.35 0.76 0.85
CA ILE A 412 9.61 -0.09 -0.05
C ILE A 412 9.24 0.72 -1.29
N ARG A 413 9.45 0.15 -2.48
CA ARG A 413 8.98 0.70 -3.75
C ARG A 413 8.08 -0.31 -4.46
N ALA A 414 7.13 0.20 -5.22
CA ALA A 414 6.27 -0.60 -6.07
C ALA A 414 6.06 0.07 -7.43
N GLU A 415 5.96 -0.74 -8.48
CA GLU A 415 5.82 -0.28 -9.85
C GLU A 415 5.10 -1.29 -10.74
N CYS A 416 4.47 -0.79 -11.80
CA CYS A 416 3.94 -1.60 -12.89
C CYS A 416 4.75 -1.31 -14.15
N VAL A 417 5.26 -2.37 -14.79
CA VAL A 417 6.06 -2.29 -16.01
C VAL A 417 5.50 -3.25 -17.04
N LYS A 418 5.30 -2.75 -18.26
CA LYS A 418 4.80 -3.52 -19.40
C LYS A 418 5.46 -3.00 -20.67
N ALA A 419 5.90 -3.91 -21.54
CA ALA A 419 6.54 -3.53 -22.79
C ALA A 419 5.64 -2.60 -23.63
N GLY A 420 6.19 -1.47 -24.07
CA GLY A 420 5.46 -0.47 -24.86
C GLY A 420 4.49 0.41 -24.06
N TYR A 421 4.49 0.32 -22.73
CA TYR A 421 3.64 1.14 -21.86
C TYR A 421 4.49 1.91 -20.83
N PRO A 422 4.19 3.18 -20.51
CA PRO A 422 4.90 3.93 -19.48
C PRO A 422 4.88 3.24 -18.12
N ARG A 423 5.99 3.30 -17.40
CA ARG A 423 6.10 2.81 -16.02
C ARG A 423 5.12 3.55 -15.10
N ILE A 424 4.38 2.82 -14.27
CA ILE A 424 3.49 3.40 -13.26
C ILE A 424 4.05 3.09 -11.87
N GLY A 425 4.57 4.10 -11.19
CA GLY A 425 5.16 3.96 -9.86
C GLY A 425 4.22 4.37 -8.74
N PHE A 426 4.51 3.87 -7.54
CA PHE A 426 3.79 4.20 -6.30
C PHE A 426 4.57 5.19 -5.42
N GLY A 427 5.74 5.65 -5.87
CA GLY A 427 6.70 6.36 -5.04
C GLY A 427 7.32 5.43 -4.00
N GLU A 428 7.57 5.95 -2.80
CA GLU A 428 8.25 5.22 -1.73
C GLU A 428 7.42 5.20 -0.44
N CYS A 429 7.45 4.07 0.26
CA CYS A 429 7.08 3.96 1.66
C CYS A 429 8.35 3.76 2.49
N SER A 430 8.71 4.73 3.32
CA SER A 430 9.95 4.72 4.09
C SER A 430 9.72 4.91 5.58
N GLY A 431 10.47 4.20 6.41
CA GLY A 431 10.51 4.50 7.85
C GLY A 431 11.84 4.12 8.51
N VAL A 432 12.15 4.82 9.61
CA VAL A 432 13.40 4.68 10.37
C VAL A 432 13.09 4.21 11.78
N VAL A 433 13.78 3.16 12.21
CA VAL A 433 13.72 2.65 13.58
C VAL A 433 14.57 3.53 14.49
N LEU A 434 13.98 4.11 15.51
CA LEU A 434 14.69 4.84 16.57
C LEU A 434 14.88 3.94 17.79
N PRO A 435 15.88 4.24 18.65
CA PRO A 435 16.02 3.53 19.92
C PRO A 435 14.74 3.54 20.76
N ALA A 436 14.54 2.45 21.51
CA ALA A 436 13.45 2.36 22.47
C ALA A 436 13.54 3.47 23.53
N ARG A 437 12.39 3.97 23.98
CA ARG A 437 12.30 4.88 25.12
C ARG A 437 12.08 4.04 26.38
N VAL A 438 13.14 3.80 27.13
CA VAL A 438 13.13 2.96 28.34
C VAL A 438 13.08 3.83 29.58
#